data_AF-A0A2Z4BW17-F1
#
_entry.id   AF-A0A2Z4BW17-F1
#
_cell.length_a   1.000
_cell.length_b   1.000
_cell.length_c   1.000
_cell.angle_alpha   90.00
_cell.angle_beta   90.00
_cell.angle_gamma   90.00
#
_symmetry.space_group_name_H-M   'P 1'
#
loop_
_entity.id
_entity.type
_entity.pdbx_description
1 polymer ?
#
loop_
_entity_poly.entity_id
_entity_poly.type
_entity_poly.pdbx_seq_one_letter_code
_entity_poly.pdbx_strand_id
1 'polypeptide(L)'
;ASKHMWPGDLEAIQGLTHDLNTAAGFPSGARPFFFHEVIDQGGEPITVQEYFGVGRTTEFRFGKKIAWGIADFSQLGGVYDPGWGMAPSNKAVTFVDNHDN
;
A
#
# COMPACT_ATOMS: atom_id res chain seq x y z
N ALA A 1 -4.59 -9.90 1.14
CA ALA A 1 -4.08 -10.59 2.34
C ALA A 1 -2.55 -10.79 2.29
N SER A 2 -1.77 -9.78 1.85
CA SER A 2 -0.31 -9.92 1.74
C SER A 2 0.41 -9.93 3.09
N LYS A 3 -0.23 -9.39 4.14
CA LYS A 3 0.24 -9.45 5.53
C LYS A 3 0.57 -10.87 6.03
N HIS A 4 -0.06 -11.88 5.43
CA HIS A 4 0.10 -13.29 5.83
C HIS A 4 1.09 -14.05 4.95
N MET A 5 1.86 -13.36 4.12
CA MET A 5 2.94 -13.92 3.31
C MET A 5 4.26 -13.24 3.65
N TRP A 6 5.34 -14.01 3.66
CA TRP A 6 6.68 -13.45 3.78
C TRP A 6 7.00 -12.58 2.56
N PRO A 7 7.63 -11.40 2.73
CA PRO A 7 8.05 -10.57 1.60
C PRO A 7 8.96 -11.32 0.61
N GLY A 8 9.80 -12.24 1.09
CA GLY A 8 10.64 -13.06 0.21
C GLY A 8 9.85 -14.02 -0.70
N ASP A 9 8.74 -14.58 -0.21
CA ASP A 9 7.87 -15.43 -1.03
C ASP A 9 7.15 -14.61 -2.11
N LEU A 10 6.72 -13.39 -1.75
CA LEU A 10 6.14 -12.43 -2.70
C LEU A 10 7.15 -12.06 -3.79
N GLU A 11 8.39 -11.74 -3.42
CA GLU A 11 9.47 -11.41 -4.36
C GLU A 11 9.72 -12.57 -5.34
N ALA A 12 9.79 -13.82 -4.81
CA ALA A 12 9.99 -15.01 -5.64
C ALA A 12 8.84 -15.20 -6.65
N ILE A 13 7.59 -15.04 -6.22
CA ILE A 13 6.42 -15.15 -7.11
C ILE A 13 6.44 -14.04 -8.17
N GLN A 14 6.76 -12.80 -7.79
CA GLN A 14 6.84 -11.67 -8.71
C GLN A 14 7.96 -11.86 -9.75
N GLY A 15 9.08 -12.48 -9.38
CA GLY A 15 10.16 -12.82 -10.31
C GLY A 15 9.71 -13.76 -11.43
N LEU A 16 8.64 -14.54 -11.22
CA LEU A 16 8.10 -15.49 -12.20
C LEU A 16 7.06 -14.87 -13.14
N THR A 17 6.59 -13.65 -12.90
CA THR A 17 5.59 -13.04 -13.79
C THR A 17 6.22 -12.59 -15.10
N HIS A 18 5.45 -12.60 -16.18
CA HIS A 18 5.85 -11.99 -17.45
C HIS A 18 5.81 -10.45 -17.37
N ASP A 19 6.48 -9.81 -18.31
CA ASP A 19 6.29 -8.39 -18.59
C ASP A 19 4.89 -8.16 -19.20
N LEU A 20 4.41 -6.92 -19.10
CA LEU A 20 3.12 -6.49 -19.62
C LEU A 20 3.10 -6.51 -21.15
N ASN A 21 1.92 -6.80 -21.71
CA ASN A 21 1.74 -7.01 -23.14
C ASN A 21 1.91 -5.71 -23.93
N THR A 22 2.89 -5.66 -24.83
CA THR A 22 3.11 -4.49 -25.71
C THR A 22 1.97 -4.23 -26.68
N ALA A 23 1.20 -5.25 -27.08
CA ALA A 23 0.00 -5.08 -27.90
C ALA A 23 -1.14 -4.36 -27.15
N ALA A 24 -1.09 -4.32 -25.82
CA ALA A 24 -2.00 -3.54 -24.98
C ALA A 24 -1.50 -2.10 -24.73
N GLY A 25 -0.41 -1.69 -25.38
CA GLY A 25 0.14 -0.32 -25.29
C GLY A 25 1.18 -0.11 -24.20
N PHE A 26 1.62 -1.17 -23.51
CA PHE A 26 2.72 -1.07 -22.55
C PHE A 26 4.09 -1.02 -23.26
N PRO A 27 5.08 -0.29 -22.72
CA PRO A 27 6.42 -0.32 -23.29
C PRO A 27 7.07 -1.70 -23.09
N SER A 28 8.02 -2.04 -23.97
CA SER A 28 8.80 -3.27 -23.83
C SER A 28 9.54 -3.29 -22.49
N GLY A 29 9.49 -4.42 -21.78
CA GLY A 29 10.11 -4.57 -20.45
C GLY A 29 9.28 -4.01 -19.28
N ALA A 30 8.06 -3.52 -19.51
CA ALA A 30 7.21 -3.03 -18.44
C ALA A 30 6.80 -4.17 -17.49
N ARG A 31 7.19 -4.10 -16.22
CA ARG A 31 6.74 -5.05 -15.19
C ARG A 31 5.32 -4.71 -14.72
N PRO A 32 4.53 -5.72 -14.27
CA PRO A 32 3.25 -5.45 -13.62
C PRO A 32 3.40 -4.50 -12.42
N PHE A 33 2.36 -3.69 -12.19
CA PHE A 33 2.29 -2.87 -10.98
C PHE A 33 1.82 -3.72 -9.81
N PHE A 34 2.67 -3.89 -8.81
CA PHE A 34 2.35 -4.62 -7.59
C PHE A 34 1.96 -3.68 -6.45
N PHE A 35 0.80 -3.93 -5.87
CA PHE A 35 0.44 -3.40 -4.57
C PHE A 35 -0.06 -4.53 -3.67
N HIS A 36 0.23 -4.39 -2.39
CA HIS A 36 0.01 -5.41 -1.38
C HIS A 36 -0.98 -4.90 -0.35
N GLU A 37 -2.05 -5.67 -0.16
CA GLU A 37 -2.95 -5.45 0.95
C GLU A 37 -2.28 -5.91 2.25
N VAL A 38 -1.83 -4.94 3.03
CA VAL A 38 -1.25 -5.12 4.35
C VAL A 38 -2.04 -4.23 5.30
N ILE A 39 -2.93 -4.84 6.09
CA ILE A 39 -3.73 -4.11 7.08
C ILE A 39 -2.83 -3.79 8.26
N ASP A 40 -2.15 -2.65 8.20
CA ASP A 40 -1.33 -2.14 9.30
C ASP A 40 -1.95 -0.85 9.84
N GLN A 41 -2.45 -0.93 11.06
CA GLN A 41 -3.11 0.19 11.74
C GLN A 41 -2.31 0.70 12.95
N GLY A 42 -1.05 0.24 13.11
CA GLY A 42 -0.20 0.48 14.27
C GLY A 42 -0.44 -0.50 15.43
N GLY A 43 0.60 -0.72 16.24
CA GLY A 43 0.54 -1.59 17.42
C GLY A 43 0.70 -3.10 17.14
N GLU A 44 0.94 -3.48 15.88
CA GLU A 44 1.18 -4.86 15.47
C GLU A 44 2.64 -5.07 15.05
N PRO A 45 3.17 -6.31 15.16
CA PRO A 45 4.57 -6.59 14.83
C PRO A 45 4.87 -6.56 13.33
N ILE A 46 3.87 -6.83 12.47
CA ILE A 46 4.02 -6.80 11.01
C ILE A 46 3.59 -5.43 10.50
N THR A 47 4.52 -4.77 9.80
CA THR A 47 4.40 -3.39 9.34
C THR A 47 4.42 -3.28 7.81
N VAL A 48 3.88 -2.19 7.26
CA VAL A 48 3.92 -1.95 5.80
C VAL A 48 5.35 -1.83 5.24
N GLN A 49 6.29 -1.36 6.06
CA GLN A 49 7.69 -1.12 5.70
C GLN A 49 8.39 -2.38 5.22
N GLU A 50 8.02 -3.55 5.76
CA GLU A 50 8.55 -4.86 5.37
C GLU A 50 8.24 -5.22 3.91
N TYR A 51 7.21 -4.60 3.33
CA TYR A 51 6.72 -4.90 1.98
C TYR A 51 7.17 -3.87 0.92
N PHE A 52 7.92 -2.82 1.30
CA PHE A 52 8.34 -1.78 0.36
C PHE A 52 9.28 -2.27 -0.74
N GLY A 53 9.95 -3.41 -0.52
CA GLY A 53 10.80 -4.06 -1.52
C GLY A 53 10.00 -4.73 -2.65
N VAL A 54 8.77 -5.14 -2.36
CA VAL A 54 7.94 -5.97 -3.28
C VAL A 54 6.77 -5.22 -3.90
N GLY A 55 6.55 -3.95 -3.55
CA GLY A 55 5.54 -3.13 -4.20
C GLY A 55 5.12 -1.93 -3.37
N ARG A 56 3.95 -1.38 -3.69
CA ARG A 56 3.25 -0.44 -2.81
C ARG A 56 2.40 -1.19 -1.79
N THR A 57 2.00 -0.52 -0.71
CA THR A 57 1.13 -1.08 0.32
C THR A 57 -0.13 -0.25 0.48
N THR A 58 -1.24 -0.91 0.78
CA THR A 58 -2.49 -0.26 1.21
C THR A 58 -2.29 0.52 2.51
N GLU A 59 -2.53 1.83 2.49
CA GLU A 59 -2.37 2.69 3.68
C GLU A 59 -3.70 2.85 4.42
N PHE A 60 -4.05 1.86 5.24
CA PHE A 60 -5.30 1.84 6.01
C PHE A 60 -5.41 2.98 7.04
N ARG A 61 -4.28 3.56 7.48
CA ARG A 61 -4.31 4.71 8.39
C ARG A 61 -4.81 5.97 7.70
N PHE A 62 -4.72 6.05 6.37
CA PHE A 62 -5.17 7.20 5.59
C PHE A 62 -6.69 7.40 5.74
N GLY A 63 -7.48 6.33 5.51
CA GLY A 63 -8.92 6.37 5.72
C GLY A 63 -9.32 6.78 7.15
N LYS A 64 -8.58 6.31 8.17
CA LYS A 64 -8.79 6.75 9.56
C LYS A 64 -8.56 8.24 9.77
N LYS A 65 -7.47 8.79 9.21
CA LYS A 65 -7.16 10.22 9.30
C LYS A 65 -8.16 11.07 8.52
N ILE A 66 -8.67 10.58 7.39
CA ILE A 66 -9.80 11.21 6.68
C ILE A 66 -11.03 11.24 7.57
N ALA A 67 -11.44 10.12 8.17
CA ALA A 67 -12.59 10.07 9.08
C ALA A 67 -12.45 11.05 10.26
N TRP A 68 -11.24 11.17 10.84
CA TRP A 68 -10.93 12.18 11.85
C TRP A 68 -11.06 13.61 11.32
N GLY A 69 -10.55 13.88 10.12
CA GLY A 69 -10.69 15.17 9.45
C GLY A 69 -12.15 15.54 9.15
N ILE A 70 -13.02 14.58 8.86
CA ILE A 70 -14.45 14.84 8.67
C ILE A 70 -15.17 15.12 10.00
N ALA A 71 -14.73 14.48 11.10
CA ALA A 71 -15.27 14.75 12.44
C ALA A 71 -14.81 16.11 13.00
N ASP A 72 -13.59 16.54 12.66
CA ASP A 72 -13.02 17.84 13.00
C ASP A 72 -12.17 18.37 11.84
N PHE A 73 -12.71 19.35 11.10
CA PHE A 73 -12.04 19.90 9.92
C PHE A 73 -10.69 20.57 10.21
N SER A 74 -10.39 20.93 11.47
CA SER A 74 -9.06 21.42 11.83
C SER A 74 -7.97 20.36 11.62
N GLN A 75 -8.34 19.08 11.56
CA GLN A 75 -7.42 17.94 11.37
C GLN A 75 -7.15 17.61 9.89
N LEU A 76 -7.87 18.21 8.92
CA LEU A 76 -7.72 17.86 7.49
C LEU A 76 -6.31 18.12 6.95
N GLY A 77 -5.58 19.09 7.51
CA GLY A 77 -4.18 19.33 7.14
C GLY A 77 -3.22 18.23 7.56
N GLY A 78 -3.61 17.38 8.52
CA GLY A 78 -2.82 16.31 9.10
C GLY A 78 -3.19 14.90 8.62
N VAL A 79 -3.80 14.79 7.42
CA VAL A 79 -4.24 13.49 6.89
C VAL A 79 -3.05 12.56 6.61
N TYR A 80 -1.98 13.10 6.04
CA TYR A 80 -0.72 12.39 5.94
C TYR A 80 0.16 12.68 7.16
N ASP A 81 0.55 11.62 7.85
CA ASP A 81 1.29 11.69 9.11
C ASP A 81 2.38 10.60 9.16
N PRO A 82 3.63 10.91 8.78
CA PRO A 82 4.75 9.97 8.91
C PRO A 82 4.97 9.50 10.36
N GLY A 83 4.60 10.31 11.36
CA GLY A 83 4.70 9.96 12.77
C GLY A 83 3.78 8.80 13.18
N TRP A 84 2.78 8.50 12.35
CA TRP A 84 1.90 7.33 12.48
C TRP A 84 2.46 6.07 11.81
N GLY A 85 3.70 6.12 11.31
CA GLY A 85 4.30 5.03 10.55
C GLY A 85 3.71 4.89 9.15
N MET A 86 3.03 5.93 8.64
CA MET A 86 2.47 5.92 7.29
C MET A 86 3.56 5.77 6.23
N ALA A 87 3.28 4.96 5.22
CA ALA A 87 4.15 4.79 4.07
C ALA A 87 4.37 6.13 3.33
N PRO A 88 5.58 6.38 2.79
CA PRO A 88 5.79 7.53 1.92
C PRO A 88 4.93 7.42 0.67
N SER A 89 4.61 8.56 0.04
CA SER A 89 3.67 8.64 -1.10
C SER A 89 4.00 7.68 -2.25
N ASN A 90 5.27 7.46 -2.56
CA ASN A 90 5.71 6.52 -3.61
C ASN A 90 5.58 5.04 -3.24
N LYS A 91 5.25 4.73 -1.98
CA LYS A 91 5.04 3.37 -1.44
C LYS A 91 3.60 3.12 -1.03
N ALA A 92 2.71 4.12 -1.06
CA ALA A 92 1.34 3.99 -0.60
C ALA A 92 0.34 3.79 -1.76
N VAL A 93 -0.70 3.01 -1.46
CA VAL A 93 -2.01 3.04 -2.13
C VAL A 93 -3.03 3.50 -1.09
N THR A 94 -3.58 4.70 -1.27
CA THR A 94 -4.52 5.33 -0.34
C THR A 94 -5.95 5.22 -0.86
N PHE A 95 -6.90 5.17 0.06
CA PHE A 95 -8.34 5.11 -0.20
C PHE A 95 -9.10 5.66 1.02
N VAL A 96 -10.35 6.09 0.83
CA VAL A 96 -11.23 6.52 1.93
C VAL A 96 -11.78 5.29 2.64
N ASP A 97 -12.32 4.36 1.85
CA ASP A 97 -12.90 3.07 2.22
C ASP A 97 -12.47 1.98 1.23
N ASN A 98 -12.70 0.71 1.58
CA ASN A 98 -12.60 -0.42 0.66
C ASN A 98 -13.85 -1.32 0.82
N HIS A 99 -13.89 -2.45 0.12
CA HIS A 99 -15.03 -3.36 0.19
C HIS A 99 -15.17 -4.13 1.50
N ASP A 100 -14.16 -4.08 2.38
CA ASP A 100 -14.13 -4.81 3.66
C ASP A 100 -14.48 -3.93 4.87
N ASN A 101 -14.27 -2.61 4.79
CA ASN A 101 -14.36 -1.68 5.93
C ASN A 101 -15.52 -0.69 5.89
#